data_AF-A0A139LVT5-F1
#
_entry.id   AF-A0A139LVT5-F1
#
_cell.length_a   1.000
_cell.length_b   1.000
_cell.length_c   1.000
_cell.angle_alpha   90.00
_cell.angle_beta   90.00
_cell.angle_gamma   90.00
#
_symmetry.space_group_name_H-M   'P 1'
#
loop_
_entity.id
_entity.type
_entity.pdbx_description
1 polymer ?
#
loop_
_entity_poly.entity_id
_entity_poly.type
_entity_poly.pdbx_seq_one_letter_code
_entity_poly.pdbx_strand_id
1 'polypeptide(L)'
;MNRIQKLEAEIQKLKKQEADKKKAKYQYLVGKCIHMAHTSYEKITAIVRVNTDEIGDEVVYDCIHVYFDNREDVSNSDSSIQLASYAGEYVERIEKNIISQEVFDKAMDDCFAHIKRMSTNV
;
A
#
# COMPACT_ATOMS: atom_id res chain seq x y z
N MET A 1 16.15 28.43 27.85
CA MET A 1 16.47 27.51 26.73
C MET A 1 17.87 27.80 26.23
N ASN A 2 18.80 26.85 26.38
CA ASN A 2 20.20 27.02 26.01
C ASN A 2 20.42 26.83 24.49
N ARG A 3 21.62 27.14 23.99
CA ARG A 3 21.94 27.08 22.55
C ARG A 3 21.80 25.65 21.98
N ILE A 4 22.11 24.63 22.77
CA ILE A 4 21.97 23.21 22.37
C ILE A 4 20.49 22.88 22.14
N GLN A 5 19.62 23.21 23.10
CA GLN A 5 18.17 22.98 22.99
C GLN A 5 17.54 23.70 21.79
N LYS A 6 18.03 24.90 21.44
CA LYS A 6 17.60 25.62 20.23
C LYS A 6 17.97 24.85 18.96
N LEU A 7 19.22 24.36 18.88
CA LEU A 7 19.71 23.60 17.73
C LEU A 7 19.00 22.25 17.59
N GLU A 8 18.72 21.55 18.70
CA GLU A 8 17.96 20.29 18.68
C GLU A 8 16.55 20.50 18.12
N ALA A 9 15.86 21.55 18.57
CA ALA A 9 14.53 21.88 18.07
C ALA A 9 14.55 22.23 16.57
N GLU A 10 15.57 22.95 16.11
CA GLU A 10 15.76 23.30 14.71
C GLU A 10 16.03 22.06 13.85
N ILE A 11 16.88 21.14 14.31
CA ILE A 11 17.13 19.85 13.63
C ILE A 11 15.84 19.05 13.50
N GLN A 12 15.04 18.96 14.56
CA GLN A 12 13.76 18.22 14.49
C GLN A 12 12.76 18.87 13.54
N LYS A 13 12.71 20.20 13.50
CA LYS A 13 11.88 20.94 12.55
C LYS A 13 12.30 20.66 11.10
N LEU A 14 13.59 20.72 10.81
CA LEU A 14 14.13 20.45 9.47
C LEU A 14 13.88 18.99 9.06
N LYS A 15 14.07 18.03 9.96
CA LYS A 15 13.75 16.62 9.73
C LYS A 15 12.28 16.42 9.38
N LYS A 16 11.36 17.06 10.11
CA LYS A 16 9.93 17.00 9.82
C LYS A 16 9.60 17.60 8.46
N GLN A 17 10.14 18.79 8.15
CA GLN A 17 9.92 19.44 6.85
C GLN A 17 10.39 18.58 5.68
N GLU A 18 11.55 17.93 5.82
CA GLU A 18 12.07 17.03 4.79
C GLU A 18 11.19 15.77 4.64
N ALA A 19 10.73 15.19 5.75
CA ALA A 19 9.81 14.05 5.72
C ALA A 19 8.46 14.42 5.07
N ASP A 20 7.90 15.57 5.40
CA ASP A 20 6.65 16.07 4.82
C ASP A 20 6.81 16.34 3.32
N LYS A 21 7.95 16.90 2.89
CA LYS A 21 8.27 17.11 1.47
C LYS A 21 8.37 15.79 0.70
N LYS A 22 9.03 14.78 1.27
CA LYS A 22 9.11 13.44 0.66
C LYS A 22 7.73 12.78 0.56
N LYS A 23 6.93 12.85 1.62
CA LYS A 23 5.55 12.36 1.61
C LYS A 23 4.69 13.06 0.56
N ALA A 24 4.86 14.38 0.39
CA ALA A 24 4.15 15.16 -0.62
C ALA A 24 4.51 14.74 -2.06
N LYS A 25 5.79 14.44 -2.33
CA LYS A 25 6.29 13.97 -3.63
C LYS A 25 5.49 12.76 -4.15
N TYR A 26 5.07 11.85 -3.27
CA TYR A 26 4.42 10.60 -3.62
C TYR A 26 2.90 10.58 -3.46
N GLN A 27 2.27 11.75 -3.20
CA GLN A 27 0.81 11.82 -3.05
C GLN A 27 0.04 11.40 -4.31
N TYR A 28 0.65 11.49 -5.50
CA TYR A 28 0.01 11.04 -6.75
C TYR A 28 -0.28 9.53 -6.80
N LEU A 29 0.34 8.74 -5.91
CA LEU A 29 0.08 7.31 -5.78
C LEU A 29 -1.23 7.03 -5.03
N VAL A 30 -1.76 7.98 -4.27
CA VAL A 30 -3.04 7.81 -3.57
C VAL A 30 -4.17 7.59 -4.58
N GLY A 31 -4.96 6.55 -4.37
CA GLY A 31 -6.02 6.10 -5.26
C GLY A 31 -5.55 5.18 -6.39
N LYS A 32 -4.24 4.98 -6.57
CA LYS A 32 -3.72 3.99 -7.52
C LYS A 32 -3.98 2.58 -7.00
N CYS A 33 -4.31 1.70 -7.93
CA CYS A 33 -4.43 0.27 -7.67
C CYS A 33 -3.16 -0.42 -8.17
N ILE A 34 -2.68 -1.41 -7.43
CA ILE A 34 -1.46 -2.16 -7.76
C ILE A 34 -1.71 -3.66 -7.63
N HIS A 35 -1.02 -4.45 -8.46
CA HIS A 35 -1.01 -5.91 -8.42
C HIS A 35 0.41 -6.38 -8.15
N MET A 36 0.79 -6.41 -6.88
CA MET A 36 2.18 -6.62 -6.47
C MET A 36 2.63 -8.08 -6.55
N ALA A 37 1.68 -9.00 -6.37
CA ALA A 37 1.89 -10.44 -6.45
C ALA A 37 0.66 -11.07 -7.08
N HIS A 38 0.81 -12.27 -7.64
CA HIS A 38 -0.29 -12.99 -8.31
C HIS A 38 -1.59 -13.03 -7.49
N THR A 39 -1.48 -13.07 -6.17
CA THR A 39 -2.60 -13.17 -5.24
C THR A 39 -2.92 -11.87 -4.49
N SER A 40 -2.22 -10.76 -4.74
CA SER A 40 -2.31 -9.52 -3.94
C SER A 40 -2.66 -8.30 -4.79
N TYR A 41 -3.86 -7.79 -4.59
CA TYR A 41 -4.34 -6.54 -5.18
C TYR A 41 -4.49 -5.49 -4.09
N GLU A 42 -3.97 -4.29 -4.32
CA GLU A 42 -4.00 -3.23 -3.31
C GLU A 42 -4.46 -1.92 -3.93
N LYS A 43 -5.26 -1.15 -3.19
CA LYS A 43 -5.60 0.24 -3.52
C LYS A 43 -5.04 1.15 -2.46
N ILE A 44 -4.09 2.00 -2.85
CA ILE A 44 -3.41 2.93 -1.94
C ILE A 44 -4.42 3.99 -1.47
N THR A 45 -4.58 4.16 -0.16
CA THR A 45 -5.52 5.12 0.44
C THR A 45 -4.81 6.31 1.08
N ALA A 46 -3.57 6.12 1.57
CA ALA A 46 -2.75 7.21 2.09
C ALA A 46 -1.26 6.87 2.05
N ILE A 47 -0.41 7.87 1.87
CA ILE A 47 1.03 7.72 2.12
C ILE A 47 1.28 7.95 3.60
N VAL A 48 1.91 7.00 4.30
CA VAL A 48 2.25 7.12 5.72
C VAL A 48 3.58 7.85 5.86
N ARG A 49 4.65 7.32 5.26
CA ARG A 49 6.02 7.85 5.30
C ARG A 49 6.82 7.37 4.09
N VAL A 50 8.00 7.95 3.90
CA VAL A 50 8.94 7.57 2.85
C VAL A 50 10.30 7.35 3.48
N ASN A 51 10.86 6.16 3.29
CA ASN A 51 12.23 5.85 3.65
C ASN A 51 13.10 5.98 2.38
N THR A 52 14.32 6.46 2.52
CA THR A 52 15.26 6.56 1.40
C THR A 52 16.54 5.83 1.78
N ASP A 53 16.96 4.91 0.94
CA ASP A 53 18.23 4.19 1.07
C ASP A 53 19.02 4.20 -0.26
N GLU A 54 19.99 3.31 -0.38
CA GLU A 54 20.83 3.17 -1.58
C GLU A 54 20.09 2.59 -2.80
N ILE A 55 18.96 1.91 -2.59
CA ILE A 55 18.12 1.33 -3.63
C ILE A 55 17.15 2.39 -4.17
N GLY A 56 16.58 3.19 -3.28
CA GLY A 56 15.75 4.32 -3.66
C GLY A 56 14.77 4.75 -2.58
N ASP A 57 13.64 5.32 -3.02
CA ASP A 57 12.54 5.70 -2.14
C ASP A 57 11.60 4.50 -1.94
N GLU A 58 11.51 4.01 -0.71
CA GLU A 58 10.48 3.08 -0.24
C GLU A 58 9.30 3.88 0.32
N VAL A 59 8.12 3.67 -0.24
CA VAL A 59 6.89 4.32 0.19
C VAL A 59 6.12 3.37 1.09
N VAL A 60 5.87 3.78 2.32
CA VAL A 60 4.98 3.09 3.26
C VAL A 60 3.61 3.73 3.16
N TYR A 61 2.57 2.92 2.95
CA TYR A 61 1.22 3.39 2.66
C TYR A 61 0.14 2.56 3.35
N ASP A 62 -0.99 3.20 3.60
CA ASP A 62 -2.24 2.53 3.96
C ASP A 62 -2.94 2.08 2.67
N CYS A 63 -3.62 0.94 2.71
CA CYS A 63 -4.32 0.40 1.56
C CYS A 63 -5.57 -0.41 1.91
N ILE A 64 -6.43 -0.56 0.91
CA ILE A 64 -7.36 -1.69 0.84
C ILE A 64 -6.59 -2.85 0.22
N HIS A 65 -6.50 -3.97 0.93
CA HIS A 65 -5.80 -5.17 0.48
C HIS A 65 -6.81 -6.27 0.17
N VAL A 66 -6.73 -6.81 -1.05
CA VAL A 66 -7.51 -7.94 -1.53
C VAL A 66 -6.53 -9.08 -1.79
N TYR A 67 -6.63 -10.12 -0.97
CA TYR A 67 -5.90 -11.35 -1.16
C TYR A 67 -6.79 -12.38 -1.86
N PHE A 68 -6.45 -12.72 -3.09
CA PHE A 68 -7.24 -13.61 -3.93
C PHE A 68 -6.39 -14.28 -5.01
N ASP A 69 -6.28 -15.62 -4.95
CA ASP A 69 -5.79 -16.44 -6.05
C ASP A 69 -6.95 -16.83 -6.97
N ASN A 70 -6.90 -16.37 -8.22
CA ASN A 70 -7.93 -16.66 -9.22
C ASN A 70 -7.62 -17.90 -10.06
N ARG A 71 -6.54 -18.62 -9.76
CA ARG A 71 -6.20 -19.87 -10.44
C ARG A 71 -7.11 -20.99 -9.89
N GLU A 72 -8.01 -21.46 -10.74
CA GLU A 72 -9.09 -22.40 -10.42
C GLU A 72 -8.61 -23.78 -9.91
N ASP A 73 -7.30 -24.04 -9.91
CA ASP A 73 -6.65 -25.30 -9.57
C ASP A 73 -6.07 -25.36 -8.15
N VAL A 74 -6.04 -24.24 -7.42
CA VAL A 74 -5.53 -24.18 -6.05
C VAL A 74 -6.70 -24.04 -5.08
N SER A 75 -6.73 -24.88 -4.03
CA SER A 75 -7.62 -24.71 -2.89
C SER A 75 -7.34 -23.36 -2.20
N ASN A 76 -7.93 -22.28 -2.71
CA ASN A 76 -7.67 -20.95 -2.21
C ASN A 76 -8.47 -20.70 -0.92
N SER A 77 -8.11 -21.38 0.18
CA SER A 77 -8.86 -21.35 1.44
C SER A 77 -8.85 -20.00 2.15
N ASP A 78 -7.96 -19.09 1.76
CA ASP A 78 -7.58 -17.94 2.59
C ASP A 78 -7.93 -16.59 1.95
N SER A 79 -8.88 -16.57 1.01
CA SER A 79 -9.33 -15.32 0.35
C SER A 79 -9.80 -14.30 1.39
N SER A 80 -9.33 -13.06 1.28
CA SER A 80 -9.67 -12.00 2.24
C SER A 80 -9.69 -10.60 1.62
N ILE A 81 -10.48 -9.73 2.25
CA ILE A 81 -10.56 -8.30 1.92
C ILE A 81 -10.33 -7.54 3.22
N GLN A 82 -9.25 -6.76 3.28
CA GLN A 82 -8.90 -5.92 4.42
C GLN A 82 -9.02 -4.45 4.02
N LEU A 83 -9.98 -3.73 4.60
CA LEU A 83 -10.26 -2.33 4.25
C LEU A 83 -9.28 -1.33 4.88
N ALA A 84 -8.53 -1.77 5.88
CA ALA A 84 -7.55 -0.96 6.62
C ALA A 84 -6.27 -1.78 6.82
N SER A 85 -5.53 -1.96 5.73
CA SER A 85 -4.22 -2.61 5.73
C SER A 85 -3.11 -1.57 5.53
N TYR A 86 -1.86 -2.02 5.66
CA TYR A 86 -0.68 -1.21 5.38
C TYR A 86 0.39 -2.05 4.69
N ALA A 87 1.17 -1.41 3.83
CA ALA A 87 2.29 -2.04 3.14
C ALA A 87 3.44 -1.04 2.94
N GLY A 88 4.59 -1.55 2.50
CA GLY A 88 5.78 -0.77 2.16
C GLY A 88 6.43 -1.35 0.92
N GLU A 89 6.75 -0.51 -0.05
CA GLU A 89 7.36 -0.97 -1.29
C GLU A 89 8.15 0.14 -2.00
N TYR A 90 9.16 -0.26 -2.78
CA TYR A 90 9.91 0.69 -3.60
C TYR A 90 9.06 1.30 -4.70
N VAL A 91 9.18 2.61 -4.90
CA VAL A 91 8.41 3.39 -5.89
C VAL A 91 8.48 2.77 -7.28
N GLU A 92 9.68 2.35 -7.71
CA GLU A 92 9.87 1.74 -9.03
C GLU A 92 9.01 0.47 -9.20
N ARG A 93 8.88 -0.34 -8.14
CA ARG A 93 8.03 -1.54 -8.16
C ARG A 93 6.56 -1.19 -8.11
N ILE A 94 6.17 -0.20 -7.30
CA ILE A 94 4.78 0.30 -7.27
C ILE A 94 4.37 0.74 -8.67
N GLU A 95 5.15 1.61 -9.31
CA GLU A 95 4.83 2.19 -10.61
C GLU A 95 4.75 1.15 -11.73
N LYS A 96 5.64 0.15 -11.72
CA LYS A 96 5.61 -0.96 -12.68
C LYS A 96 4.36 -1.84 -12.56
N ASN A 97 3.75 -1.90 -11.39
CA ASN A 97 2.64 -2.80 -11.09
C ASN A 97 1.29 -2.06 -10.94
N ILE A 98 1.21 -0.79 -11.37
CA ILE A 98 -0.06 -0.06 -11.40
C ILE A 98 -1.02 -0.74 -12.38
N ILE A 99 -2.22 -1.05 -11.89
CA ILE A 99 -3.33 -1.58 -12.66
C ILE A 99 -4.47 -0.55 -12.75
N SER A 100 -5.43 -0.78 -13.63
CA SER A 100 -6.65 0.04 -13.67
C SER A 100 -7.56 -0.24 -12.46
N GLN A 101 -8.41 0.74 -12.14
CA GLN A 101 -9.45 0.57 -11.14
C GLN A 101 -10.38 -0.60 -11.49
N GLU A 102 -10.71 -0.78 -12.78
CA GLU A 102 -11.57 -1.87 -13.25
C GLU A 102 -10.99 -3.26 -12.95
N VAL A 103 -9.67 -3.45 -13.10
CA VAL A 103 -9.02 -4.72 -12.77
C VAL A 103 -9.06 -4.98 -11.26
N PHE A 104 -8.85 -3.94 -10.45
CA PHE A 104 -8.95 -4.04 -9.00
C PHE A 104 -10.38 -4.37 -8.54
N ASP A 105 -11.37 -3.65 -9.06
CA ASP A 105 -12.78 -3.86 -8.71
C ASP A 105 -13.23 -5.28 -9.06
N LYS A 106 -12.82 -5.78 -10.24
CA LYS A 106 -13.08 -7.17 -10.61
C LYS A 106 -12.46 -8.16 -9.63
N ALA A 107 -11.19 -7.97 -9.24
CA ALA A 107 -10.53 -8.84 -8.27
C ALA A 107 -11.23 -8.82 -6.90
N MET A 108 -11.71 -7.65 -6.48
CA MET A 108 -12.48 -7.49 -5.25
C MET A 108 -13.83 -8.22 -5.31
N ASP A 109 -14.58 -8.07 -6.42
CA ASP A 109 -15.85 -8.76 -6.64
C ASP A 109 -15.68 -10.29 -6.70
N ASP A 110 -14.65 -10.76 -7.42
CA ASP A 110 -14.33 -12.19 -7.51
C ASP A 110 -13.97 -12.76 -6.13
N CYS A 111 -13.15 -12.03 -5.35
CA CYS A 111 -12.80 -12.39 -3.97
C CYS A 111 -14.04 -12.46 -3.07
N PHE A 112 -14.91 -11.45 -3.15
CA PHE A 112 -16.15 -11.43 -2.38
C PHE A 112 -17.08 -12.60 -2.73
N ALA A 113 -17.24 -12.89 -4.02
CA ALA A 113 -17.99 -14.03 -4.50
C ALA A 113 -17.42 -15.37 -4.00
N HIS A 114 -16.09 -15.50 -3.99
CA HIS A 114 -15.40 -16.67 -3.48
C HIS A 114 -15.62 -16.88 -1.97
N ILE A 115 -15.41 -15.84 -1.16
CA ILE A 115 -15.66 -15.87 0.29
C ILE A 115 -17.11 -16.31 0.57
N LYS A 116 -18.08 -15.74 -0.15
CA LYS A 116 -19.50 -16.08 0.00
C LYS A 116 -19.76 -17.56 -0.28
N ARG A 117 -19.21 -18.13 -1.36
CA ARG A 117 -19.36 -19.56 -1.68
C ARG A 117 -18.81 -20.44 -0.55
N MET A 118 -17.65 -20.09 -0.01
CA MET A 118 -17.07 -20.82 1.12
C MET A 118 -17.95 -20.78 2.37
N SER A 119 -18.55 -19.63 2.69
CA SER A 119 -19.44 -19.50 3.87
C SER A 119 -20.77 -20.25 3.74
N THR A 120 -21.22 -20.56 2.51
CA THR A 120 -22.51 -21.25 2.27
C THR A 120 -22.37 -22.77 2.27
N ASN A 121 -21.14 -23.28 2.18
CA ASN A 121 -20.81 -24.72 2.16
C ASN A 121 -20.43 -25.27 3.54
N VAL A 122 -20.76 -24.53 4.61
CA VAL A 122 -20.62 -24.92 6.03
C VAL A 122 -22.01 -25.24 6.59
#